data_AF-A0A2V4D1R3-F1
#
_entry.id   AF-A0A2V4D1R3-F1
#
_cell.length_a   1.000
_cell.length_b   1.000
_cell.length_c   1.000
_cell.angle_alpha   90.00
_cell.angle_beta   90.00
_cell.angle_gamma   90.00
#
_symmetry.space_group_name_H-M   'P 1'
#
loop_
_entity.id
_entity.type
_entity.pdbx_description
1 polymer ?
#
loop_
_entity_poly.entity_id
_entity_poly.type
_entity_poly.pdbx_seq_one_letter_code
_entity_poly.pdbx_strand_id
1 'polypeptide(L)'
;MRRVLWSLAILVLLSSTNVVIADSHTIEIESLGRIESQALALNDAQVNPQGDRVLAVGDEGYAILLDADSPDTASTQIKFDTGVTTALNSVAWHTGGKTAFLAGDSGVVLRYVENDQSIENVDGTGMLEGTDI
;
A
#
# COMPACT_ATOMS: atom_id res chain seq x y z
N MET A 1 46.97 41.40 -37.10
CA MET A 1 46.58 39.97 -37.21
C MET A 1 46.72 39.19 -35.90
N ARG A 2 47.86 39.25 -35.17
CA ARG A 2 48.04 38.53 -33.89
C ARG A 2 46.96 38.81 -32.82
N ARG A 3 46.54 40.07 -32.62
CA ARG A 3 45.50 40.39 -31.60
C ARG A 3 44.11 39.84 -31.94
N VAL A 4 43.76 39.81 -33.23
CA VAL A 4 42.48 39.25 -33.72
C VAL A 4 42.45 37.73 -33.56
N LEU A 5 43.58 37.05 -33.80
CA LEU A 5 43.73 35.61 -33.59
C LEU A 5 43.53 35.21 -32.12
N TRP A 6 44.01 36.03 -31.17
CA TRP A 6 43.81 35.79 -29.74
C TRP A 6 42.37 36.00 -29.31
N SER A 7 41.70 37.02 -29.82
CA SER A 7 40.28 37.25 -29.57
C SER A 7 39.42 36.10 -30.08
N LEU A 8 39.73 35.55 -31.26
CA LEU A 8 39.02 34.41 -31.84
C LEU A 8 39.23 33.14 -31.00
N ALA A 9 40.46 32.89 -30.54
CA ALA A 9 40.76 31.73 -29.70
C ALA A 9 40.02 31.76 -28.36
N ILE A 10 39.91 32.94 -27.74
CA ILE A 10 39.16 33.13 -26.49
C ILE A 10 37.65 32.91 -26.72
N LEU A 11 37.12 33.39 -27.85
CA LEU A 11 35.71 33.19 -28.20
C LEU A 11 35.37 31.70 -28.38
N VAL A 12 36.26 30.94 -29.03
CA VAL A 12 36.09 29.49 -29.21
C VAL A 12 36.15 28.75 -27.87
N LEU A 13 37.06 29.13 -26.97
CA LEU A 13 37.16 28.55 -25.62
C LEU A 13 35.94 28.86 -24.74
N LEU A 14 35.33 30.03 -24.89
CA LEU A 14 34.10 30.41 -24.19
C LEU A 14 32.87 29.66 -24.72
N SER A 15 32.88 29.24 -25.99
CA SER A 15 31.76 28.50 -26.61
C SER A 15 31.69 27.01 -26.21
N SER A 16 32.75 26.47 -25.59
CA SER A 16 32.83 25.06 -25.17
C SER A 16 32.31 24.77 -23.75
N THR A 17 31.51 25.66 -23.14
CA THR A 17 30.88 25.36 -21.86
C THR A 17 29.78 24.32 -22.05
N ASN A 18 30.08 23.06 -21.75
CA ASN A 18 29.07 22.03 -21.60
C ASN A 18 28.18 22.42 -20.41
N VAL A 19 26.92 22.77 -20.67
CA VAL A 19 25.92 22.93 -19.61
C VAL A 19 25.64 21.55 -19.05
N VAL A 20 26.05 21.29 -17.81
CA VAL A 20 25.63 20.09 -17.08
C VAL A 20 24.20 20.34 -16.64
N ILE A 21 23.24 19.81 -17.39
CA ILE A 21 21.84 19.75 -16.95
C ILE A 21 21.75 18.58 -15.98
N ALA A 22 21.40 18.86 -14.72
CA ALA A 22 21.11 17.81 -13.75
C ALA A 22 19.72 17.21 -14.08
N ASP A 23 19.62 15.88 -14.11
CA ASP A 23 18.31 15.22 -14.23
C ASP A 23 17.47 15.52 -12.98
N SER A 24 16.36 16.25 -13.18
CA SER A 24 15.35 16.45 -12.15
C SER A 24 14.52 15.18 -12.02
N HIS A 25 14.66 14.48 -10.90
CA HIS A 25 13.78 13.36 -10.56
C HIS A 25 12.63 13.89 -9.69
N THR A 26 11.53 14.28 -10.34
CA THR A 26 10.30 14.69 -9.65
C THR A 26 9.44 13.45 -9.37
N ILE A 27 9.01 13.29 -8.11
CA ILE A 27 8.01 12.27 -7.75
C ILE A 27 6.64 12.89 -7.98
N GLU A 28 5.86 12.31 -8.90
CA GLU A 28 4.46 12.65 -9.09
C GLU A 28 3.60 11.69 -8.28
N ILE A 29 2.65 12.23 -7.51
CA ILE A 29 1.66 11.45 -6.76
C ILE A 29 0.31 11.68 -7.44
N GLU A 30 -0.24 10.61 -8.00
CA GLU A 30 -1.56 10.62 -8.63
C GLU A 30 -2.60 10.00 -7.68
N SER A 31 -3.78 10.61 -7.64
CA SER A 31 -4.93 10.04 -6.93
C SER A 31 -5.66 9.08 -7.87
N LEU A 32 -5.55 7.77 -7.61
CA LEU A 32 -6.22 6.75 -8.42
C LEU A 32 -7.74 6.70 -8.21
N GLY A 33 -8.24 7.09 -7.04
CA GLY A 33 -9.68 7.13 -6.78
C GLY A 33 -10.04 7.07 -5.31
N ARG A 34 -11.27 6.64 -5.02
CA ARG A 34 -11.81 6.47 -3.66
C ARG A 34 -12.37 5.06 -3.51
N ILE A 35 -12.03 4.41 -2.40
CA ILE A 35 -12.59 3.09 -2.04
C ILE A 35 -14.05 3.25 -1.60
N GLU A 36 -14.34 4.28 -0.79
CA GLU A 36 -15.68 4.58 -0.30
C GLU A 36 -16.01 6.07 -0.30
N SER A 37 -17.32 6.36 -0.25
CA SER A 37 -17.83 7.72 -0.05
C SER A 37 -17.63 8.21 1.39
N GLN A 38 -17.63 7.29 2.35
CA GLN A 38 -17.52 7.56 3.78
C GLN A 38 -16.10 7.31 4.31
N ALA A 39 -15.80 7.79 5.52
CA ALA A 39 -14.48 7.65 6.15
C ALA A 39 -14.33 6.25 6.76
N LEU A 40 -13.44 5.44 6.18
CA LEU A 40 -13.27 4.02 6.53
C LEU A 40 -12.56 3.74 7.85
N ALA A 41 -11.99 4.76 8.50
CA ALA A 41 -11.16 4.60 9.70
C ALA A 41 -10.19 3.41 9.59
N LEU A 42 -9.41 3.38 8.50
CA LEU A 42 -8.44 2.32 8.24
C LEU A 42 -7.27 2.42 9.22
N ASN A 43 -6.92 1.30 9.83
CA ASN A 43 -5.82 1.18 10.80
C ASN A 43 -4.57 0.56 10.17
N ASP A 44 -4.72 -0.34 9.20
CA ASP A 44 -3.60 -0.91 8.44
C ASP A 44 -4.03 -1.30 7.01
N ALA A 45 -3.06 -1.33 6.09
CA ALA A 45 -3.23 -1.80 4.73
C ALA A 45 -1.90 -2.37 4.23
N GLN A 46 -1.91 -3.66 3.85
CA GLN A 46 -0.70 -4.36 3.42
C GLN A 46 -0.87 -4.93 2.02
N VAL A 47 0.13 -4.67 1.18
CA VAL A 47 0.27 -5.33 -0.12
C VAL A 47 0.73 -6.77 0.10
N ASN A 48 0.15 -7.72 -0.62
CA ASN A 48 0.61 -9.10 -0.57
C ASN A 48 2.03 -9.25 -1.19
N PRO A 49 2.74 -10.36 -0.93
CA PRO A 49 4.09 -10.56 -1.48
C PRO A 49 4.17 -10.57 -3.01
N GLN A 50 3.07 -10.85 -3.72
CA GLN A 50 3.02 -10.83 -5.18
C GLN A 50 2.83 -9.42 -5.75
N GLY A 51 2.40 -8.45 -4.92
CA GLY A 51 2.20 -7.07 -5.33
C GLY A 51 0.85 -6.79 -5.99
N ASP A 52 -0.01 -7.79 -6.16
CA ASP A 52 -1.26 -7.69 -6.94
C ASP A 52 -2.51 -7.46 -6.07
N ARG A 53 -2.40 -7.62 -4.74
CA ARG A 53 -3.51 -7.42 -3.82
C ARG A 53 -3.13 -6.55 -2.64
N VAL A 54 -4.09 -5.78 -2.14
CA VAL A 54 -4.00 -5.05 -0.88
C VAL A 54 -5.10 -5.51 0.06
N LEU A 55 -4.74 -5.96 1.26
CA LEU A 55 -5.70 -6.22 2.33
C LEU A 55 -5.63 -5.07 3.34
N ALA A 56 -6.75 -4.38 3.52
CA ALA A 56 -6.88 -3.26 4.44
C ALA A 56 -7.92 -3.54 5.51
N VAL A 57 -7.68 -3.03 6.71
CA VAL A 57 -8.51 -3.22 7.90
C VAL A 57 -8.73 -1.92 8.65
N GLY A 58 -9.80 -1.84 9.42
CA GLY A 58 -10.14 -0.65 10.19
C GLY A 58 -11.09 -0.91 11.36
N ASP A 59 -11.76 0.15 11.78
CA ASP A 59 -12.72 0.12 12.88
C ASP A 59 -13.95 -0.73 12.56
N GLU A 60 -14.71 -1.08 13.60
CA GLU A 60 -15.96 -1.84 13.50
C GLU A 60 -15.83 -3.16 12.71
N GLY A 61 -14.67 -3.82 12.82
CA GLY A 61 -14.37 -5.06 12.11
C GLY A 61 -14.20 -4.90 10.60
N TYR A 62 -14.03 -3.68 10.09
CA TYR A 62 -13.92 -3.43 8.66
C TYR A 62 -12.70 -4.16 8.07
N ALA A 63 -12.93 -4.89 6.98
CA ALA A 63 -11.86 -5.49 6.18
C ALA A 63 -12.24 -5.50 4.69
N ILE A 64 -11.28 -5.18 3.83
CA ILE A 64 -11.45 -5.16 2.37
C ILE A 64 -10.19 -5.67 1.67
N LEU A 65 -10.39 -6.50 0.65
CA LEU A 65 -9.37 -6.87 -0.32
C LEU A 65 -9.55 -6.04 -1.59
N LEU A 66 -8.46 -5.44 -2.06
CA LEU A 66 -8.40 -4.60 -3.25
C LEU A 66 -7.44 -5.21 -4.27
N ASP A 67 -7.72 -4.99 -5.55
CA ASP A 67 -6.73 -5.10 -6.61
C ASP A 67 -5.72 -3.94 -6.48
N ALA A 68 -4.42 -4.23 -6.50
CA ALA A 68 -3.38 -3.22 -6.28
C ALA A 68 -3.24 -2.24 -7.46
N ASP A 69 -3.52 -2.70 -8.68
CA ASP A 69 -3.42 -1.89 -9.90
C ASP A 69 -4.70 -1.08 -10.15
N SER A 70 -5.85 -1.55 -9.65
CA SER A 70 -7.17 -0.93 -9.85
C SER A 70 -7.98 -0.79 -8.55
N PRO A 71 -7.47 -0.09 -7.52
CA PRO A 71 -8.07 -0.08 -6.18
C PRO A 71 -9.44 0.61 -6.09
N ASP A 72 -9.80 1.44 -7.07
CA ASP A 72 -11.08 2.16 -7.15
C ASP A 72 -12.18 1.38 -7.91
N THR A 73 -11.84 0.23 -8.51
CA THR A 73 -12.76 -0.56 -9.32
C THR A 73 -13.61 -1.48 -8.46
N ALA A 74 -14.84 -1.07 -8.16
CA ALA A 74 -15.76 -1.78 -7.25
C ALA A 74 -15.98 -3.28 -7.56
N SER A 75 -15.91 -3.71 -8.82
CA SER A 75 -16.07 -5.13 -9.19
C SER A 75 -14.90 -6.02 -8.80
N THR A 76 -13.75 -5.43 -8.47
CA THR A 76 -12.54 -6.15 -8.02
C THR A 76 -12.36 -6.09 -6.50
N GLN A 77 -13.14 -5.25 -5.83
CA GLN A 77 -13.11 -5.09 -4.38
C GLN A 77 -13.94 -6.18 -3.70
N ILE A 78 -13.39 -6.76 -2.63
CA ILE A 78 -14.09 -7.73 -1.80
C ILE A 78 -14.12 -7.22 -0.38
N LYS A 79 -15.30 -6.79 0.06
CA LYS A 79 -15.56 -6.45 1.45
C LYS A 79 -15.92 -7.71 2.20
N PHE A 80 -15.36 -7.88 3.38
CA PHE A 80 -15.64 -9.02 4.21
C PHE A 80 -16.64 -8.66 5.30
N ASP A 81 -17.56 -9.57 5.57
CA ASP A 81 -18.27 -9.62 6.84
C ASP A 81 -17.39 -10.44 7.79
N THR A 82 -16.66 -9.75 8.66
CA THR A 82 -15.70 -10.37 9.58
C THR A 82 -16.38 -11.00 10.81
N GLY A 83 -17.66 -10.68 11.04
CA GLY A 83 -18.40 -11.11 12.22
C GLY A 83 -17.92 -10.52 13.55
N VAL A 84 -16.97 -9.58 13.54
CA VAL A 84 -16.47 -8.88 14.73
C VAL A 84 -16.82 -7.40 14.67
N THR A 85 -17.02 -6.77 15.82
CA THR A 85 -17.37 -5.33 15.91
C THR A 85 -16.25 -4.48 16.51
N THR A 86 -15.14 -5.11 16.90
CA THR A 86 -13.97 -4.44 17.46
C THR A 86 -13.03 -3.98 16.34
N ALA A 87 -12.14 -3.03 16.63
CA ALA A 87 -11.20 -2.55 15.62
C ALA A 87 -10.23 -3.66 15.21
N LEU A 88 -10.00 -3.78 13.91
CA LEU A 88 -8.89 -4.54 13.35
C LEU A 88 -7.74 -3.56 13.10
N ASN A 89 -6.56 -3.91 13.60
CA ASN A 89 -5.43 -2.97 13.75
C ASN A 89 -4.22 -3.33 12.90
N SER A 90 -4.09 -4.58 12.47
CA SER A 90 -2.90 -5.01 11.72
C SER A 90 -3.19 -6.17 10.79
N VAL A 91 -2.50 -6.17 9.64
CA VAL A 91 -2.47 -7.25 8.66
C VAL A 91 -1.04 -7.78 8.54
N ALA A 92 -0.88 -9.09 8.44
CA ALA A 92 0.40 -9.72 8.17
C ALA A 92 0.24 -10.86 7.16
N TRP A 93 0.78 -10.67 5.96
CA TRP A 93 0.76 -11.70 4.93
C TRP A 93 1.75 -12.82 5.23
N HIS A 94 1.31 -14.06 5.00
CA HIS A 94 2.26 -15.16 4.83
C HIS A 94 3.12 -14.89 3.61
N THR A 95 4.40 -15.29 3.62
CA THR A 95 5.35 -15.02 2.52
C THR A 95 4.92 -15.62 1.18
N GLY A 96 4.11 -16.67 1.21
CA GLY A 96 3.48 -17.25 0.02
C GLY A 96 2.30 -16.45 -0.55
N GLY A 97 1.78 -15.45 0.18
CA GLY A 97 0.68 -14.57 -0.22
C GLY A 97 -0.71 -15.20 -0.33
N LYS A 98 -0.83 -16.49 0.01
CA LYS A 98 -2.08 -17.25 -0.03
C LYS A 98 -2.94 -17.07 1.22
N THR A 99 -2.37 -16.52 2.29
CA THR A 99 -3.06 -16.26 3.55
C THR A 99 -2.48 -15.00 4.20
N ALA A 100 -3.27 -14.38 5.06
CA ALA A 100 -2.83 -13.31 5.94
C ALA A 100 -3.50 -13.45 7.32
N PHE A 101 -2.81 -13.01 8.37
CA PHE A 101 -3.46 -12.80 9.66
C PHE A 101 -3.92 -11.36 9.80
N LEU A 102 -5.07 -11.18 10.43
CA LEU A 102 -5.62 -9.90 10.83
C LEU A 102 -5.71 -9.91 12.35
N ALA A 103 -5.12 -8.93 13.02
CA ALA A 103 -5.18 -8.81 14.48
C ALA A 103 -5.94 -7.54 14.86
N GLY A 104 -6.77 -7.63 15.89
CA GLY A 104 -7.59 -6.54 16.39
C GLY A 104 -7.59 -6.44 17.90
N ASP A 105 -8.43 -5.54 18.38
CA ASP A 105 -8.71 -5.33 19.79
C ASP A 105 -9.33 -6.59 20.43
N SER A 106 -9.33 -6.62 21.77
CA SER A 106 -9.92 -7.72 22.57
C SER A 106 -9.37 -9.11 22.26
N GLY A 107 -8.17 -9.21 21.67
CA GLY A 107 -7.53 -10.48 21.34
C GLY A 107 -8.05 -11.13 20.05
N VAL A 108 -8.83 -10.41 19.23
CA VAL A 108 -9.32 -10.92 17.95
C VAL A 108 -8.14 -11.21 17.03
N VAL A 109 -8.08 -12.43 16.51
CA VAL A 109 -7.18 -12.80 15.41
C VAL A 109 -7.97 -13.62 14.38
N LEU A 110 -7.99 -13.12 13.14
CA LEU A 110 -8.65 -13.72 11.99
C LEU A 110 -7.62 -14.10 10.93
N ARG A 111 -8.01 -14.98 10.01
CA ARG A 111 -7.19 -15.40 8.88
C ARG A 111 -7.92 -15.18 7.56
N TYR A 112 -7.30 -14.45 6.65
CA TYR A 112 -7.68 -14.43 5.24
C TYR A 112 -7.16 -15.67 4.52
N VAL A 113 -7.97 -16.25 3.64
CA VAL A 113 -7.62 -17.40 2.78
C VAL A 113 -7.91 -17.07 1.31
N GLU A 114 -6.90 -17.17 0.45
CA GLU A 114 -7.04 -16.80 -0.97
C GLU A 114 -7.94 -17.76 -1.75
N ASN A 115 -7.86 -19.06 -1.47
CA ASN A 115 -8.52 -20.10 -2.27
C ASN A 115 -10.03 -19.89 -2.45
N ASP A 116 -10.70 -19.42 -1.40
CA ASP A 116 -12.14 -19.14 -1.38
C ASP A 116 -12.45 -17.67 -1.04
N GLN A 117 -11.41 -16.84 -0.93
CA GLN A 117 -11.51 -15.41 -0.60
C GLN A 117 -12.35 -15.19 0.66
N SER A 118 -12.02 -15.90 1.73
CA SER A 118 -12.74 -15.87 2.99
C SER A 118 -11.91 -15.25 4.12
N ILE A 119 -12.61 -14.83 5.18
CA ILE A 119 -12.03 -14.54 6.49
C ILE A 119 -12.57 -15.55 7.49
N GLU A 120 -11.67 -16.21 8.18
CA GLU A 120 -11.96 -17.26 9.15
C GLU A 120 -11.45 -16.88 10.53
N ASN A 121 -12.10 -17.37 11.57
CA ASN A 121 -11.54 -17.31 12.91
C ASN A 121 -10.33 -18.25 13.01
N VAL A 122 -9.27 -17.85 13.70
CA VAL A 122 -8.12 -18.74 13.91
C VAL A 122 -8.45 -19.67 15.08
N ASP A 123 -8.44 -20.99 14.84
CA ASP A 123 -8.74 -21.97 15.88
C ASP A 123 -7.93 -21.72 17.17
N GLY A 124 -8.63 -21.55 18.30
CA GLY A 124 -8.05 -21.30 19.62
C GLY A 124 -8.06 -19.85 20.10
N THR A 125 -8.41 -18.86 19.26
CA THR A 125 -8.52 -17.44 19.65
C THR A 125 -9.78 -17.14 20.46
N GLY A 126 -10.88 -17.86 20.20
CA GLY A 126 -12.11 -17.78 21.00
C GLY A 126 -11.92 -18.16 22.47
N MET A 127 -10.76 -18.73 22.86
CA MET A 127 -10.42 -19.05 24.23
C MET A 127 -9.76 -17.88 25.00
N LEU A 128 -9.35 -16.81 24.29
CA LEU A 128 -8.78 -15.59 24.89
C LEU A 128 -9.84 -14.49 25.09
N GLU A 129 -10.97 -14.54 24.39
CA GLU A 129 -12.11 -13.67 24.66
C GLU A 129 -12.67 -13.99 26.07
N GLY A 130 -12.37 -13.14 27.04
CA GLY A 130 -12.93 -13.22 28.40
C GLY A 130 -12.04 -13.86 29.47
N THR A 131 -10.77 -14.16 29.17
CA THR A 131 -9.80 -14.50 30.22
C THR A 131 -8.92 -13.29 30.49
N ASP A 132 -9.19 -12.59 31.60
CA ASP A 132 -8.28 -11.59 32.16
C ASP A 132 -6.96 -12.31 32.51
N ILE A 133 -5.85 -11.89 31.91
CA ILE A 133 -4.51 -12.46 32.16
C ILE A 133 -3.77 -11.73 33.27
#